data_AF-S4PRC9-F1
#
_entry.id   AF-S4PRC9-F1
#
_cell.length_a   1.000
_cell.length_b   1.000
_cell.length_c   1.000
_cell.angle_alpha   90.00
_cell.angle_beta   90.00
_cell.angle_gamma   90.00
#
_symmetry.space_group_name_H-M   'P 1'
#
loop_
_entity.id
_entity.type
_entity.pdbx_description
1 polymer ?
#
loop_
_entity_poly.entity_id
_entity_poly.type
_entity_poly.pdbx_seq_one_letter_code
_entity_poly.pdbx_strand_id
1 'polypeptide(L)' 'PISARGVATVGVGFPATPLSKARIRFCLSAAHSRDQLDRCLDAIEQVADELGLRYARRAAPAAPPTDTPH' A
#
# COMPACT_ATOMS: atom_id res chain seq x y z
N PRO A 1 -4.57 -8.36 -10.55
CA PRO A 1 -5.22 -7.19 -9.91
C PRO A 1 -5.15 -7.33 -8.38
N ILE A 2 -5.11 -6.23 -7.62
CA ILE A 2 -4.92 -6.29 -6.15
C ILE A 2 -6.05 -7.03 -5.42
N SER A 3 -7.28 -6.98 -5.95
CA SER A 3 -8.44 -7.72 -5.44
C SER A 3 -8.30 -9.23 -5.49
N ALA A 4 -7.56 -9.77 -6.48
CA ALA A 4 -7.27 -11.20 -6.57
C ALA A 4 -6.32 -11.69 -5.46
N ARG A 5 -5.66 -10.77 -4.74
CA ARG A 5 -4.78 -11.05 -3.59
C ARG A 5 -5.50 -10.85 -2.25
N GLY A 6 -6.82 -10.75 -2.24
CA GLY A 6 -7.63 -10.60 -1.03
C GLY A 6 -7.68 -9.19 -0.44
N VAL A 7 -7.23 -8.17 -1.19
CA VAL A 7 -7.21 -6.77 -0.74
C VAL A 7 -8.16 -5.93 -1.59
N ALA A 8 -9.19 -5.36 -0.95
CA ALA A 8 -10.12 -4.44 -1.59
C ALA A 8 -9.64 -2.99 -1.44
N THR A 9 -9.69 -2.22 -2.52
CA THR A 9 -9.26 -0.81 -2.54
C THR A 9 -10.15 0.01 -3.46
N VAL A 10 -10.09 1.34 -3.32
CA VAL A 10 -10.82 2.25 -4.20
C VAL A 10 -9.84 2.97 -5.12
N GLY A 11 -10.05 2.84 -6.43
CA GLY A 11 -9.40 3.69 -7.42
C GLY A 11 -10.08 5.06 -7.47
N VAL A 12 -9.29 6.12 -7.36
CA VAL A 12 -9.77 7.50 -7.41
C VAL A 12 -9.16 8.19 -8.63
N GLY A 13 -10.03 8.71 -9.49
CA GLY A 13 -9.68 9.46 -10.69
C GLY A 13 -10.51 10.74 -10.82
N PHE A 14 -10.48 11.35 -12.00
CA PHE A 14 -11.31 12.53 -12.31
C PHE A 14 -12.81 12.24 -12.07
N PRO A 15 -13.59 13.15 -11.45
CA PRO A 15 -13.26 14.52 -11.05
C PRO A 15 -12.62 14.66 -9.66
N ALA A 16 -12.55 13.58 -8.87
CA ALA A 16 -12.02 13.63 -7.49
C ALA A 16 -10.51 13.92 -7.43
N THR A 17 -9.78 13.66 -8.51
CA THR A 17 -8.36 14.04 -8.68
C THR A 17 -8.12 14.58 -10.08
N PRO A 18 -7.12 15.45 -10.31
CA PRO A 18 -6.68 15.78 -11.67
C PRO A 18 -6.36 14.53 -12.48
N LEU A 19 -6.55 14.58 -13.80
CA LEU A 19 -6.37 13.44 -14.70
C LEU A 19 -5.00 12.75 -14.56
N SER A 20 -3.94 13.54 -14.32
CA SER A 20 -2.57 13.06 -14.15
C SER A 20 -2.23 12.51 -12.75
N LYS A 21 -3.18 12.56 -11.80
CA LYS A 21 -2.96 12.21 -10.39
C LYS A 21 -3.95 11.16 -9.86
N ALA A 22 -4.41 10.28 -10.75
CA ALA A 22 -5.18 9.11 -10.35
C ALA A 22 -4.37 8.27 -9.34
N ARG A 23 -5.03 7.75 -8.32
CA ARG A 23 -4.38 7.03 -7.22
C ARG A 23 -5.33 6.02 -6.59
N ILE A 24 -4.76 5.05 -5.90
CA ILE A 24 -5.50 4.13 -5.03
C ILE A 24 -5.62 4.74 -3.63
N ARG A 25 -6.81 4.68 -3.03
CA ARG A 25 -7.04 5.06 -1.63
C ARG A 25 -7.34 3.81 -0.81
N PHE A 26 -6.56 3.63 0.26
CA PHE A 26 -6.81 2.61 1.28
C PHE A 26 -7.61 3.22 2.43
N CYS A 27 -8.64 2.52 2.87
CA CYS A 27 -9.46 2.89 4.02
C CYS A 27 -9.06 2.00 5.20
N LEU A 28 -8.15 2.49 6.03
CA LEU A 28 -7.65 1.77 7.20
C LEU A 28 -8.45 2.15 8.45
N SER A 29 -8.53 1.23 9.40
CA SER A 29 -9.13 1.43 10.72
C SER A 29 -8.37 0.64 11.78
N ALA A 30 -8.54 0.99 13.06
CA ALA A 30 -7.92 0.28 14.18
C ALA A 30 -8.38 -1.19 14.34
N ALA A 31 -9.41 -1.62 13.61
CA ALA A 31 -9.87 -3.00 13.62
C ALA A 31 -8.98 -3.95 12.82
N HIS A 32 -8.05 -3.43 12.00
CA HIS A 32 -7.13 -4.27 11.24
C HIS A 32 -6.00 -4.77 12.14
N SER A 33 -5.76 -6.09 12.12
CA SER A 33 -4.61 -6.68 12.80
C SER A 33 -3.31 -6.41 12.04
N ARG A 34 -2.18 -6.52 12.74
CA ARG A 34 -0.85 -6.36 12.11
C ARG A 34 -0.64 -7.33 10.96
N ASP A 35 -1.00 -8.60 11.15
CA ASP A 35 -0.93 -9.63 10.10
C ASP A 35 -1.80 -9.34 8.87
N GLN A 36 -2.92 -8.61 9.04
CA GLN A 36 -3.71 -8.17 7.89
C GLN A 36 -3.01 -7.04 7.13
N LEU A 37 -2.37 -6.11 7.84
CA LEU A 37 -1.60 -5.03 7.24
C LEU A 37 -0.36 -5.57 6.52
N ASP A 38 0.37 -6.51 7.12
CA ASP A 38 1.56 -7.11 6.52
C ASP A 38 1.20 -7.86 5.23
N ARG A 39 0.14 -8.67 5.24
CA ARG A 39 -0.37 -9.32 4.01
C ARG A 39 -0.82 -8.31 2.95
N CYS A 40 -1.38 -7.17 3.36
CA CYS A 40 -1.78 -6.11 2.44
C CYS A 40 -0.55 -5.48 1.78
N LEU A 41 0.53 -5.25 2.54
CA LEU A 41 1.80 -4.74 2.03
C LEU A 41 2.41 -5.71 1.01
N ASP A 42 2.49 -7.01 1.33
CA ASP A 42 3.02 -8.02 0.40
C ASP A 42 2.24 -8.03 -0.92
N ALA A 43 0.92 -7.94 -0.85
CA ALA A 43 0.07 -7.88 -2.04
C ALA A 43 0.31 -6.61 -2.88
N ILE A 44 0.52 -5.46 -2.23
CA ILE A 44 0.85 -4.20 -2.90
C ILE A 44 2.20 -4.30 -3.59
N GLU A 45 3.20 -4.87 -2.92
CA GLU A 45 4.55 -5.04 -3.47
C GLU A 45 4.55 -5.88 -4.73
N GLN A 46 3.90 -7.05 -4.70
CA GLN A 46 3.79 -7.94 -5.85
C GLN A 46 3.11 -7.25 -7.04
N VAL A 47 2.02 -6.51 -6.80
CA VAL A 47 1.33 -5.76 -7.87
C VAL A 47 2.19 -4.61 -8.39
N ALA A 48 2.91 -3.90 -7.52
CA ALA A 48 3.79 -2.81 -7.92
C ALA A 48 4.94 -3.31 -8.80
N ASP A 49 5.49 -4.47 -8.50
CA ASP A 49 6.57 -5.08 -9.28
C ASP A 49 6.07 -5.59 -10.65
N GLU A 50 4.90 -6.25 -10.67
CA GLU A 50 4.27 -6.71 -11.92
C GLU A 50 3.92 -5.57 -12.88
N LEU A 51 3.45 -4.44 -12.35
CA LEU A 51 3.00 -3.30 -13.13
C LEU A 51 4.07 -2.21 -13.32
N GLY A 52 5.27 -2.40 -12.76
CA GLY A 52 6.37 -1.43 -12.85
C GLY A 52 6.07 -0.09 -12.15
N LEU A 53 5.31 -0.11 -11.05
CA LEU A 53 4.85 1.09 -10.34
C LEU A 53 5.84 1.58 -9.26
N ARG A 54 7.05 1.02 -9.18
CA ARG A 54 8.12 1.40 -8.23
C ARG A 54 8.79 2.71 -8.66
N TYR A 55 8.04 3.80 -8.67
CA TYR A 55 8.53 5.12 -9.13
C TYR A 55 9.40 5.84 -8.09
N ALA A 56 9.21 5.54 -6.80
CA ALA A 56 9.94 6.17 -5.73
C ALA A 56 11.36 5.59 -5.62
N ARG A 57 12.37 6.35 -6.06
CA ARG A 57 13.76 6.13 -5.62
C ARG A 57 13.95 6.88 -4.29
N ARG A 58 13.52 6.27 -3.19
CA ARG A 58 13.91 6.74 -1.85
C ARG A 58 14.88 5.72 -1.27
N ALA A 59 16.01 6.17 -0.76
CA ALA A 59 16.90 5.32 0.04
C ALA A 59 16.10 4.75 1.21
N ALA A 60 16.27 3.45 1.48
CA ALA A 60 15.61 2.81 2.61
C ALA A 60 16.00 3.56 3.90
N PRO A 61 15.03 3.88 4.79
CA PRO A 61 15.37 4.43 6.09
C PRO A 61 16.25 3.42 6.85
N ALA A 62 17.21 3.91 7.64
CA ALA A 62 17.95 3.08 8.58
C ALA A 62 16.95 2.29 9.45
N ALA A 63 17.28 1.04 9.76
CA ALA A 63 16.40 0.08 10.42
C ALA A 63 15.65 0.71 11.62
N PRO A 64 14.34 0.41 11.78
CA PRO A 64 13.58 0.95 12.89
C PRO A 64 14.19 0.47 14.23
N PRO A 65 14.15 1.30 15.29
CA PRO A 65 14.57 0.86 16.62
C PRO A 65 13.72 -0.34 17.04
N THR A 66 14.39 -1.38 17.50
CA THR A 66 13.78 -2.61 18.01
C THR A 66 12.86 -2.23 19.17
N ASP A 67 11.55 -2.40 18.97
CA ASP A 67 10.54 -2.18 20.02
C ASP A 67 10.85 -3.15 21.16
N THR A 68 11.36 -2.62 22.28
CA THR A 68 11.61 -3.40 23.49
C THR A 68 10.28 -3.52 24.23
N PRO A 69 9.83 -4.73 24.61
CA PRO A 69 8.54 -4.88 25.28
C PRO A 69 8.54 -4.15 26.63
N HIS A 70 7.47 -3.39 26.89
CA HIS A 70 7.07 -2.92 28.22
C HIS A 70 6.04 -3.87 28.83
#